data_AF-A0A967WJY5-F1
#
_entry.id   AF-A0A967WJY5-F1
#
_cell.length_a   1.000
_cell.length_b   1.000
_cell.length_c   1.000
_cell.angle_alpha   90.00
_cell.angle_beta   90.00
_cell.angle_gamma   90.00
#
_symmetry.space_group_name_H-M   'P 1'
#
loop_
_entity.id
_entity.type
_entity.pdbx_description
1 polymer ?
#
loop_
_entity_poly.entity_id
_entity_poly.type
_entity_poly.pdbx_seq_one_letter_code
_entity_poly.pdbx_strand_id
1 'polypeptide(L)'
;AIILATGYELYPMEKLGEYGGGQDPDIIDALAMERLLSASGPTAGVMHRPSDGKEPKEVVWIQCAGSRDPEMAMPYCSKICCMYSAKQAMLYRHK
;
A
#
# COMPACT_ATOMS: atom_id res chain seq x y z
N ALA A 1 32.62 8.00 -15.84
CA ALA A 1 31.74 8.38 -14.72
C ALA A 1 30.88 7.19 -14.34
N ILE A 2 30.41 7.09 -13.08
CA ILE A 2 29.51 6.03 -12.60
C ILE A 2 28.18 6.66 -12.18
N ILE A 3 27.06 6.04 -12.55
CA ILE A 3 25.70 6.43 -12.13
C ILE A 3 25.12 5.29 -11.28
N LEU A 4 24.63 5.61 -10.09
CA LEU A 4 23.95 4.67 -9.19
C LEU A 4 22.46 4.98 -9.14
N ALA A 5 21.64 4.02 -9.55
CA ALA A 5 20.19 4.17 -9.66
C ALA A 5 19.46 2.88 -9.25
N THR A 6 19.79 2.34 -8.07
CA THR A 6 19.27 1.04 -7.59
C THR A 6 17.85 1.08 -7.04
N GLY A 7 17.24 2.27 -6.92
CA GLY A 7 15.84 2.42 -6.52
C GLY A 7 15.63 2.39 -5.00
N TYR A 8 14.57 1.70 -4.57
CA TYR A 8 14.11 1.64 -3.18
C TYR A 8 13.49 0.27 -2.86
N GLU A 9 13.26 0.02 -1.58
CA GLU A 9 12.54 -1.15 -1.07
C GLU A 9 11.37 -0.71 -0.18
N LEU A 10 10.35 -1.55 -0.06
CA LEU A 10 9.21 -1.29 0.82
C LEU A 10 9.57 -1.57 2.28
N TYR A 11 8.93 -0.84 3.19
CA TYR A 11 9.00 -1.18 4.61
C TYR A 11 8.26 -2.49 4.86
N PRO A 12 8.86 -3.49 5.54
CA PRO A 12 8.23 -4.80 5.75
C PRO A 12 6.91 -4.70 6.50
N MET A 13 5.86 -5.33 5.99
CA MET A 13 4.51 -5.23 6.56
C MET A 13 4.39 -5.95 7.90
N GLU A 14 5.21 -6.97 8.13
CA GLU A 14 5.28 -7.73 9.38
C GLU A 14 5.79 -6.88 10.55
N LYS A 15 6.44 -5.75 10.26
CA LYS A 15 6.90 -4.78 11.26
C LYS A 15 5.83 -3.76 11.66
N LEU A 16 4.65 -3.81 11.03
CA LEU A 16 3.50 -2.94 11.30
C LEU A 16 2.42 -3.71 12.07
N GLY A 17 2.82 -4.36 13.16
CA GLY A 17 1.97 -5.28 13.92
C GLY A 17 0.79 -4.58 14.60
N GLU A 18 0.93 -3.30 14.95
CA GLU A 18 -0.13 -2.44 15.49
C GLU A 18 -1.29 -2.24 14.51
N TYR A 19 -1.03 -2.42 13.21
CA TYR A 19 -2.05 -2.38 12.18
C TYR A 19 -2.50 -3.78 11.74
N GLY A 20 -2.01 -4.86 12.35
CA GLY A 20 -2.31 -6.23 11.90
C GLY A 20 -1.52 -6.68 10.67
N GLY A 21 -0.44 -5.95 10.32
CA GLY A 21 0.42 -6.29 9.20
C GLY A 21 1.00 -7.70 9.31
N GLY A 22 0.88 -8.48 8.23
CA GLY A 22 1.31 -9.89 8.18
C GLY A 22 0.41 -10.88 8.92
N GLN A 23 -0.66 -10.42 9.57
CA GLN A 23 -1.61 -11.28 10.30
C GLN A 23 -2.97 -11.36 9.61
N ASP A 24 -3.50 -10.22 9.16
CA ASP A 24 -4.77 -10.15 8.45
C ASP A 24 -4.52 -10.08 6.93
N PRO A 25 -5.04 -11.05 6.14
CA PRO A 25 -4.86 -11.05 4.68
C PRO A 25 -5.54 -9.87 3.97
N ASP A 26 -6.54 -9.22 4.59
CA ASP A 26 -7.19 -8.03 4.02
C ASP A 26 -6.38 -6.74 4.22
N ILE A 27 -5.25 -6.83 4.93
CA ILE A 27 -4.31 -5.72 5.13
C ILE A 27 -3.17 -5.88 4.14
N ILE A 28 -3.14 -4.94 3.18
CA ILE A 28 -2.22 -4.95 2.06
C ILE A 28 -1.43 -3.64 2.00
N ASP A 29 -0.23 -3.68 1.41
CA ASP A 29 0.52 -2.47 1.13
C ASP A 29 -0.02 -1.73 -0.11
N ALA A 30 0.41 -0.48 -0.27
CA ALA A 30 -0.04 0.37 -1.37
C ALA A 30 0.37 -0.17 -2.76
N LEU A 31 1.49 -0.89 -2.88
CA LEU A 31 1.95 -1.43 -4.16
C LEU A 31 1.14 -2.66 -4.56
N ALA A 32 0.73 -3.50 -3.59
CA ALA A 32 -0.25 -4.55 -3.81
C ALA A 32 -1.58 -3.97 -4.31
N MET A 33 -2.07 -2.89 -3.68
CA MET A 33 -3.27 -2.21 -4.16
C MET A 33 -3.12 -1.66 -5.58
N GLU A 34 -1.95 -1.11 -5.96
CA GLU A 34 -1.66 -0.72 -7.35
C GLU A 34 -1.82 -1.88 -8.33
N ARG A 35 -1.31 -3.07 -7.96
CA ARG A 35 -1.45 -4.26 -8.80
C ARG A 35 -2.91 -4.66 -8.96
N LEU A 36 -3.69 -4.62 -7.87
CA LEU A 36 -5.12 -5.00 -7.89
C LEU A 36 -5.98 -3.99 -8.66
N LEU A 37 -5.66 -2.70 -8.58
CA LEU A 37 -6.38 -1.66 -9.34
C LEU A 37 -5.97 -1.60 -10.82
N SER A 38 -4.81 -2.15 -11.20
CA SER A 38 -4.34 -2.11 -12.58
C SER A 38 -5.18 -2.98 -13.52
N ALA A 39 -5.52 -2.46 -14.70
CA ALA A 39 -6.22 -3.21 -15.74
C ALA A 39 -5.39 -4.40 -16.27
N SER A 40 -4.06 -4.30 -16.23
CA SER A 40 -3.12 -5.42 -16.50
C SER A 40 -2.66 -6.12 -15.23
N GLY A 41 -3.40 -5.92 -14.14
CA GLY A 41 -3.22 -6.57 -12.85
C GLY A 41 -3.78 -7.99 -12.83
N PRO A 42 -3.49 -8.75 -11.76
CA PRO A 42 -4.00 -10.11 -11.58
C PRO A 42 -5.53 -10.19 -11.51
N THR A 43 -6.20 -9.09 -11.18
CA THR A 43 -7.67 -9.01 -11.05
C THR A 43 -8.33 -8.19 -12.16
N ALA A 44 -7.60 -7.89 -13.25
CA ALA A 44 -8.05 -7.02 -14.34
C ALA A 44 -8.59 -5.66 -13.88
N GLY A 45 -8.13 -5.20 -12.71
CA GLY A 45 -8.52 -3.92 -12.12
C GLY A 45 -9.76 -3.98 -11.24
N VAL A 46 -10.31 -5.16 -10.95
CA VAL A 46 -11.41 -5.32 -9.98
C VAL A 46 -10.81 -5.58 -8.60
N MET A 47 -11.26 -4.85 -7.59
CA MET A 47 -10.72 -4.95 -6.25
C MET A 47 -11.46 -6.05 -5.48
N HIS A 48 -10.74 -7.10 -5.09
CA HIS A 48 -11.26 -8.19 -4.27
C HIS A 48 -10.42 -8.35 -3.01
N ARG A 49 -11.09 -8.52 -1.88
CA ARG A 49 -10.45 -8.81 -0.60
C ARG A 49 -9.67 -10.13 -0.69
N PRO A 50 -8.38 -10.18 -0.30
CA PRO A 50 -7.60 -11.40 -0.34
C PRO A 50 -8.17 -12.52 0.54
N SER A 51 -8.86 -12.20 1.63
CA SER A 51 -9.43 -13.21 2.56
C SER A 51 -10.53 -14.07 1.92
N ASP A 52 -11.44 -13.45 1.18
CA ASP A 52 -12.70 -14.09 0.75
C ASP A 52 -13.13 -13.78 -0.69
N GLY A 53 -12.32 -13.02 -1.43
CA GLY A 53 -12.57 -12.68 -2.82
C GLY A 53 -13.74 -11.74 -3.06
N LYS A 54 -14.40 -11.21 -2.02
CA LYS A 54 -15.51 -10.28 -2.19
C LYS A 54 -15.02 -8.87 -2.44
N GLU A 55 -15.83 -8.06 -3.11
CA GLU A 55 -15.57 -6.63 -3.27
C GLU A 55 -15.67 -5.92 -1.90
N PRO A 56 -14.66 -5.12 -1.50
CA PRO A 56 -14.71 -4.39 -0.25
C PRO A 56 -15.77 -3.30 -0.31
N LYS A 57 -16.56 -3.15 0.75
CA LYS A 57 -17.56 -2.06 0.85
C LYS A 57 -16.96 -0.77 1.39
N GLU A 58 -15.93 -0.90 2.22
CA GLU A 58 -15.23 0.18 2.89
C GLU A 58 -13.72 -0.09 2.80
N VAL A 59 -12.95 0.97 2.55
CA VAL A 59 -11.49 0.90 2.41
C VAL A 59 -10.89 2.04 3.21
N VAL A 60 -9.83 1.75 3.97
CA VAL A 60 -9.11 2.71 4.80
C VAL A 60 -7.63 2.72 4.38
N TRP A 61 -7.07 3.91 4.21
CA TRP A 61 -5.63 4.10 4.03
C TRP A 61 -5.01 4.59 5.32
N ILE A 62 -3.99 3.89 5.81
CA ILE A 62 -3.20 4.30 6.96
C ILE A 62 -1.98 5.07 6.46
N GLN A 63 -1.96 6.37 6.70
CA GLN A 63 -0.88 7.22 6.24
C GLN A 63 0.32 7.14 7.18
N CYS A 64 1.51 7.33 6.61
CA CYS A 64 2.78 7.29 7.33
C CYS A 64 3.11 5.93 7.99
N ALA A 65 2.47 4.83 7.60
CA ALA A 65 2.85 3.50 8.08
C ALA A 65 4.34 3.21 7.77
N GLY A 66 5.16 3.06 8.82
CA GLY A 66 6.61 2.88 8.72
C GLY A 66 7.42 4.15 8.41
N SER A 67 6.81 5.34 8.43
CA SER A 67 7.45 6.64 8.14
C SER A 67 7.03 7.71 9.15
N ARG A 68 7.85 8.75 9.33
CA ARG A 68 7.62 9.82 10.35
C ARG A 68 7.40 9.26 11.76
N ASP A 69 8.01 8.12 12.05
CA ASP A 69 7.94 7.44 13.34
C ASP A 69 9.38 7.13 13.80
N PRO A 70 10.02 8.04 14.55
CA PRO A 70 11.39 7.85 15.02
C PRO A 70 11.54 6.81 16.13
N GLU A 71 10.44 6.42 16.79
CA GLU A 71 10.47 5.50 17.93
C GLU A 71 10.41 4.05 17.47
N MET A 72 9.59 3.77 16.44
CA MET A 72 9.30 2.41 15.99
C MET A 72 9.74 2.12 14.55
N ALA A 73 9.97 3.14 13.72
CA ALA A 73 10.30 2.96 12.30
C ALA A 73 11.21 4.08 11.74
N MET A 74 10.89 4.62 10.56
CA MET A 74 11.72 5.63 9.88
C MET A 74 11.34 7.06 10.32
N PRO A 75 12.31 7.90 10.71
CA PRO A 75 12.04 9.26 11.19
C PRO A 75 11.65 10.24 10.07
N TYR A 76 11.76 9.83 8.80
CA TYR A 76 11.56 10.70 7.64
C TYR A 76 10.24 10.43 6.93
N CYS A 77 9.81 11.40 6.12
CA CYS A 77 8.65 11.28 5.24
C CYS A 77 9.03 10.54 3.95
N SER A 78 8.24 9.54 3.55
CA SER A 78 8.40 8.84 2.27
C SER A 78 7.99 9.65 1.04
N LYS A 79 7.56 10.92 1.22
CA LYS A 79 7.25 11.94 0.19
C LYS A 79 6.07 11.66 -0.73
N ILE A 80 5.84 10.41 -1.12
CA ILE A 80 4.90 10.03 -2.18
C ILE A 80 3.59 9.44 -1.67
N CYS A 81 3.55 8.99 -0.40
CA CYS A 81 2.41 8.23 0.12
C CYS A 81 1.09 8.99 0.15
N CYS A 82 1.12 10.27 0.51
CA CYS A 82 -0.10 11.09 0.44
C CYS A 82 -0.69 11.13 -0.98
N MET A 83 0.16 11.26 -2.00
CA MET A 83 -0.30 11.41 -3.37
C MET A 83 -0.72 10.10 -4.01
N TYR A 84 -0.01 8.98 -3.75
CA TYR A 84 -0.48 7.69 -4.26
C TYR A 84 -1.79 7.28 -3.59
N SER A 85 -2.00 7.56 -2.30
CA SER A 85 -3.26 7.19 -1.63
C SER A 85 -4.42 7.99 -2.20
N ALA A 86 -4.23 9.29 -2.47
CA ALA A 86 -5.22 10.11 -3.16
C ALA A 86 -5.52 9.56 -4.57
N LYS A 87 -4.49 9.19 -5.34
CA LYS A 87 -4.65 8.56 -6.66
C LYS A 87 -5.43 7.26 -6.58
N GLN A 88 -5.08 6.38 -5.63
CA GLN A 88 -5.74 5.09 -5.44
C GLN A 88 -7.19 5.24 -5.03
N ALA A 89 -7.50 6.16 -4.10
CA ALA A 89 -8.87 6.45 -3.69
C ALA A 89 -9.72 6.95 -4.86
N MET A 90 -9.17 7.81 -5.71
CA MET A 90 -9.83 8.27 -6.93
C MET A 90 -10.05 7.12 -7.92
N LEU A 91 -9.03 6.31 -8.19
CA LEU A 91 -9.14 5.16 -9.10
C LEU A 91 -10.13 4.10 -8.62
N TYR A 92 -10.18 3.87 -7.30
CA TYR A 92 -11.12 2.95 -6.68
C TYR A 92 -12.56 3.44 -6.81
N ARG A 93 -12.80 4.74 -6.61
CA ARG A 93 -14.15 5.34 -6.71
C ARG A 93 -14.66 5.51 -8.15
N HIS A 94 -13.77 5.74 -9.11
CA HIS A 94 -14.13 6.04 -10.49
C HIS A 94 -14.34 4.80 -11.37
N LYS A 95 -14.14 3.61 -10.81
CA LYS A 95 -14.60 2.35 -11.41
C LYS A 95 -16.01 2.04 -10.94
#